data_AF-A0A0C9R4N3-F1
#
_entry.id   AF-A0A0C9R4N3-F1
#
_cell.length_a   1.000
_cell.length_b   1.000
_cell.length_c   1.000
_cell.angle_alpha   90.00
_cell.angle_beta   90.00
_cell.angle_gamma   90.00
#
_symmetry.space_group_name_H-M   'P 1'
#
loop_
_entity.id
_entity.type
_entity.pdbx_description
1 polymer ?
#
loop_
_entity_poly.entity_id
_entity_poly.type
_entity_poly.pdbx_seq_one_letter_code
_entity_poly.pdbx_strand_id
1 'polypeptide(L)'
;MELHIVHWKREYGSFAAAMQRRDGLAVIAALYQPSTGRSSNGIQQIWRQLRNLRQENSAVQVSPFPLSDFGLLNPTHRYMSYFGSLTTPTCNEAATWLVALNLFPISNNELRDIRLVRLRHGDRHNYRPLQRLNNRRFTSYRSY
;
A
#
# COMPACT_ATOMS: atom_id res chain seq x y z
N MET A 1 2.51 -6.93 -7.33
CA MET A 1 2.28 -6.66 -5.89
C MET A 1 1.88 -5.21 -5.76
N GLU A 2 1.08 -4.85 -4.77
CA GLU A 2 0.72 -3.46 -4.48
C GLU A 2 1.04 -3.14 -3.02
N LEU A 3 1.68 -1.99 -2.77
CA LEU A 3 1.94 -1.45 -1.44
C LEU A 3 0.95 -0.32 -1.16
N HIS A 4 0.33 -0.33 0.02
CA HIS A 4 -0.51 0.78 0.52
C HIS A 4 0.13 1.39 1.76
N ILE A 5 0.44 2.70 1.71
CA ILE A 5 0.80 3.50 2.88
C ILE A 5 -0.44 4.30 3.28
N VAL A 6 -1.02 3.93 4.43
CA VAL A 6 -2.31 4.47 4.89
C VAL A 6 -2.07 5.56 5.93
N HIS A 7 -2.58 6.75 5.65
CA HIS A 7 -2.55 7.91 6.54
C HIS A 7 -3.98 8.24 6.98
N TRP A 8 -4.11 8.88 8.14
CA TRP A 8 -5.38 9.41 8.63
C TRP A 8 -5.23 10.84 9.09
N LYS A 9 -6.30 11.63 8.94
CA LYS A 9 -6.33 13.05 9.28
C LYS A 9 -6.40 13.22 10.80
N ARG A 10 -5.32 13.75 11.38
CA ARG A 10 -5.13 13.86 12.85
C ARG A 10 -6.25 14.63 13.57
N GLU A 11 -6.89 15.57 12.89
CA GLU A 11 -8.02 16.36 13.42
C GLU A 11 -9.18 15.51 13.95
N TYR A 12 -9.35 14.29 13.44
CA TYR A 12 -10.40 13.38 13.91
C TYR A 12 -10.02 12.59 15.18
N GLY A 13 -8.83 12.79 15.72
CA GLY A 13 -8.38 12.22 16.99
C GLY A 13 -8.02 10.73 16.97
N SER A 14 -8.61 9.93 16.09
CA SER A 14 -8.24 8.52 15.89
C SER A 14 -8.46 8.04 14.46
N PHE A 15 -7.78 6.94 14.10
CA PHE A 15 -8.02 6.24 12.84
C PHE A 15 -9.48 5.80 12.69
N ALA A 16 -10.06 5.25 13.75
CA ALA A 16 -11.46 4.78 13.75
C ALA A 16 -12.46 5.93 13.49
N ALA A 17 -12.23 7.11 14.09
CA ALA A 17 -13.06 8.28 13.84
C ALA A 17 -12.86 8.84 12.42
N ALA A 18 -11.61 8.85 11.92
CA ALA A 18 -11.29 9.28 10.57
C ALA A 18 -11.96 8.39 9.51
N MET A 19 -12.02 7.07 9.71
CA MET A 19 -12.73 6.14 8.82
C MET A 19 -14.22 6.43 8.64
N GLN A 20 -14.83 7.25 9.49
CA GLN A 20 -16.23 7.67 9.40
C GLN A 20 -16.40 9.01 8.66
N ARG A 21 -15.32 9.56 8.10
CA ARG A 21 -15.28 10.87 7.43
C ARG A 21 -14.78 10.71 6.00
N ARG A 22 -15.41 11.39 5.05
CA ARG A 22 -15.12 11.27 3.62
C ARG A 22 -13.67 11.67 3.25
N ASP A 23 -13.11 12.63 3.96
CA ASP A 23 -11.73 13.13 3.84
C ASP A 23 -10.81 12.58 4.96
N GLY A 24 -11.23 11.49 5.62
CA GLY A 24 -10.56 10.97 6.79
C GLY A 24 -9.21 10.33 6.52
N LEU A 25 -9.05 9.70 5.35
CA LEU A 25 -7.87 8.90 5.02
C LEU A 25 -7.22 9.36 3.72
N ALA A 26 -5.89 9.23 3.67
CA ALA A 26 -5.11 9.34 2.45
C ALA A 26 -4.27 8.08 2.26
N VAL A 27 -4.42 7.41 1.11
CA VAL A 27 -3.70 6.17 0.80
C VAL A 27 -2.76 6.40 -0.36
N ILE A 28 -1.46 6.24 -0.13
CA ILE A 28 -0.47 6.22 -1.21
C ILE A 28 -0.30 4.78 -1.67
N ALA A 29 -0.55 4.52 -2.94
CA ALA A 29 -0.47 3.19 -3.53
C ALA A 29 0.66 3.11 -4.57
N ALA A 30 1.42 2.03 -4.53
CA ALA A 30 2.51 1.76 -5.47
C ALA A 30 2.42 0.33 -6.02
N LEU A 31 2.45 0.22 -7.35
CA LEU A 31 2.44 -1.05 -8.06
C LEU A 31 3.87 -1.51 -8.34
N TYR A 32 4.13 -2.79 -8.06
CA TYR A 32 5.43 -3.41 -8.24
C TYR A 32 5.41 -4.47 -9.34
N GLN A 33 6.47 -4.47 -10.16
CA GLN A 33 6.69 -5.43 -11.24
C GLN A 33 8.00 -6.23 -11.05
N PRO A 34 8.03 -7.51 -11.45
CA PRO A 34 9.27 -8.29 -11.46
C PRO A 34 10.38 -7.57 -12.22
N SER A 35 11.58 -7.51 -11.64
CA SER A 35 12.75 -6.89 -12.24
C SER A 35 14.03 -7.61 -11.83
N THR A 36 15.08 -7.49 -12.66
CA THR A 36 16.46 -7.86 -12.29
C THR A 36 17.12 -6.78 -11.42
N GLY A 37 16.55 -5.58 -11.36
CA GLY A 37 16.98 -4.49 -10.50
C GLY A 37 16.67 -4.73 -9.02
N ARG A 38 17.32 -3.96 -8.15
CA ARG A 38 17.12 -4.02 -6.71
C ARG A 38 15.84 -3.27 -6.31
N SER A 39 15.07 -3.83 -5.38
CA SER A 39 13.95 -3.16 -4.74
C SER A 39 14.43 -1.98 -3.88
N SER A 40 13.53 -1.07 -3.50
CA SER A 40 13.90 0.05 -2.64
C SER A 40 14.36 -0.40 -1.24
N ASN A 41 15.13 0.44 -0.54
CA ASN A 41 15.63 0.11 0.79
C ASN A 41 14.50 -0.22 1.77
N GLY A 42 13.37 0.49 1.69
CA GLY A 42 12.19 0.24 2.50
C GLY A 42 11.62 -1.17 2.30
N ILE A 43 11.53 -1.64 1.06
CA ILE A 43 11.11 -3.02 0.76
C ILE A 43 12.10 -4.02 1.35
N GLN A 44 13.40 -3.80 1.19
CA GLN A 44 14.41 -4.71 1.73
C GLN A 44 14.37 -4.82 3.26
N GLN A 45 14.10 -3.72 3.97
CA GLN A 45 13.97 -3.75 5.44
C GLN A 45 12.82 -4.66 5.87
N ILE A 46 11.68 -4.60 5.18
CA ILE A 46 10.54 -5.48 5.45
C ILE A 46 10.87 -6.94 5.10
N TRP A 47 11.51 -7.19 3.95
CA TRP A 47 11.78 -8.55 3.48
C TRP A 47 12.78 -9.32 4.35
N ARG A 48 13.72 -8.63 5.00
CA ARG A 48 14.64 -9.24 5.98
C ARG A 48 13.90 -9.98 7.09
N GLN A 49 12.74 -9.48 7.49
CA GLN A 49 11.95 -10.04 8.59
C GLN A 49 10.87 -11.01 8.14
N LEU A 50 10.59 -11.07 6.83
CA LEU A 50 9.44 -11.80 6.29
C LEU A 50 9.51 -13.31 6.51
N ARG A 51 10.73 -13.87 6.63
CA ARG A 51 10.94 -15.29 7.01
C ARG A 51 10.41 -15.64 8.40
N ASN A 52 10.39 -14.66 9.30
CA ASN A 52 9.90 -14.81 10.67
C ASN A 52 8.38 -14.59 10.79
N LEU A 53 7.72 -14.16 9.70
CA LEU A 53 6.30 -13.78 9.64
C LEU A 53 5.44 -14.78 8.84
N ARG A 54 5.80 -16.06 8.82
CA ARG A 54 5.10 -17.06 7.99
C ARG A 54 3.74 -17.50 8.53
N GLN A 55 3.51 -17.33 9.83
CA GLN A 55 2.28 -17.76 10.50
C GLN A 55 1.36 -16.58 10.78
N GLU A 56 0.06 -16.84 10.79
CA GLU A 56 -0.92 -15.85 11.23
C GLU A 56 -0.62 -15.39 12.66
N ASN A 57 -0.84 -14.10 12.95
CA ASN A 57 -0.63 -13.48 14.25
C ASN A 57 0.83 -13.50 14.77
N SER A 58 1.80 -13.90 13.94
CA SER A 58 3.21 -13.69 14.24
C SER A 58 3.59 -12.22 14.10
N ALA A 59 4.52 -11.77 14.93
CA ALA A 59 5.00 -10.40 14.96
C ALA A 59 6.52 -10.37 15.15
N VAL A 60 7.16 -9.36 14.59
CA VAL A 60 8.60 -9.11 14.70
C VAL A 60 8.84 -7.63 14.87
N GLN A 61 9.92 -7.29 15.57
CA GLN A 61 10.39 -5.92 15.66
C GLN A 61 11.17 -5.57 14.40
N VAL A 62 10.87 -4.41 13.83
CA VAL A 62 11.58 -3.85 12.67
C VAL A 62 12.33 -2.62 13.16
N SER A 63 13.62 -2.55 12.88
CA SER A 63 14.41 -1.36 13.19
C SER A 63 13.81 -0.12 12.51
N PRO A 64 13.76 1.04 13.17
CA PRO A 64 13.23 2.25 12.56
C PRO A 64 13.95 2.59 11.25
N PHE A 65 13.18 2.96 10.23
CA PHE A 65 13.68 3.48 8.96
C PHE A 65 12.70 4.54 8.42
N PRO A 66 13.18 5.55 7.68
CA PRO A 66 12.32 6.61 7.18
C PRO A 66 11.42 6.11 6.05
N LEU A 67 10.19 6.59 5.97
CA LEU A 67 9.25 6.23 4.88
C LEU A 67 9.77 6.63 3.49
N SER A 68 10.69 7.60 3.42
CA SER A 68 11.38 7.96 2.18
C SER A 68 12.17 6.80 1.57
N ASP A 69 12.59 5.81 2.36
CA ASP A 69 13.34 4.64 1.89
C ASP A 69 12.52 3.75 0.95
N PHE A 70 11.20 3.88 0.92
CA PHE A 70 10.39 3.21 -0.09
C PHE A 70 10.61 3.78 -1.50
N GLY A 71 11.18 4.99 -1.62
CA GLY A 71 11.49 5.63 -2.89
C GLY A 71 10.24 6.02 -3.69
N LEU A 72 9.08 6.13 -3.03
CA LEU A 72 7.83 6.44 -3.71
C LEU A 72 7.77 7.90 -4.14
N LEU A 73 8.33 8.83 -3.37
CA LEU A 73 8.26 10.25 -3.64
C LEU A 73 9.46 10.69 -4.49
N ASN A 74 9.23 10.98 -5.77
CA ASN A 74 10.24 11.50 -6.70
C ASN A 74 9.59 12.56 -7.63
N PRO A 75 10.28 13.67 -7.94
CA PRO A 75 9.81 14.69 -8.89
C PRO A 75 9.31 14.14 -10.24
N THR A 76 9.90 13.05 -10.71
CA THR A 76 9.50 12.45 -12.00
C THR A 76 8.24 11.58 -11.91
N HIS A 77 7.79 11.24 -10.70
CA HIS A 77 6.65 10.35 -10.51
C HIS A 77 5.33 11.08 -10.79
N ARG A 78 4.43 10.33 -11.40
CA ARG A 78 3.06 10.78 -11.69
C ARG A 78 2.09 9.99 -10.82
N TYR A 79 1.05 10.67 -10.36
CA TYR A 79 0.02 10.07 -9.53
C TYR A 79 -1.35 10.32 -10.10
N MET A 80 -2.24 9.34 -9.94
CA MET A 80 -3.67 9.52 -10.13
C MET A 80 -4.35 9.55 -8.77
N SER A 81 -5.17 10.56 -8.53
CA SER A 81 -6.00 10.65 -7.34
C SER A 81 -7.46 10.41 -7.62
N TYR A 82 -8.15 9.77 -6.69
CA TYR A 82 -9.61 9.64 -6.69
C TYR A 82 -10.14 9.38 -5.28
N PHE A 83 -11.40 9.74 -5.05
CA PHE A 83 -12.10 9.36 -3.82
C PHE A 83 -12.63 7.93 -3.93
N GLY A 84 -12.36 7.12 -2.92
CA GLY A 84 -12.73 5.73 -2.86
C GLY A 84 -12.92 5.23 -1.43
N SER A 85 -12.83 3.92 -1.28
CA SER A 85 -12.97 3.23 0.01
C SER A 85 -11.73 2.47 0.40
N LEU A 86 -11.73 1.95 1.63
CA LEU A 86 -10.85 0.85 2.01
C LEU A 86 -11.15 -0.39 1.13
N THR A 87 -10.09 -1.15 0.84
CA THR A 87 -10.17 -2.39 0.06
C THR A 87 -10.46 -3.62 0.93
N THR A 88 -10.56 -3.44 2.24
CA THR A 88 -10.94 -4.46 3.23
C THR A 88 -12.23 -4.06 3.96
N PRO A 89 -13.00 -5.02 4.49
CA PRO A 89 -14.15 -4.71 5.35
C PRO A 89 -13.75 -3.76 6.50
N THR A 90 -14.55 -2.75 6.83
CA THR A 90 -15.94 -2.47 6.40
C THR A 90 -16.10 -1.64 5.11
N CYS A 91 -15.06 -1.52 4.28
CA CYS A 91 -15.13 -0.83 2.98
C CYS A 91 -15.54 0.65 3.06
N ASN A 92 -15.17 1.36 4.13
CA ASN A 92 -15.56 2.75 4.36
C ASN A 92 -15.11 3.66 3.21
N GLU A 93 -16.04 4.47 2.67
CA GLU A 93 -15.79 5.48 1.64
C GLU A 93 -15.15 6.76 2.22
N ALA A 94 -13.97 6.58 2.82
CA ALA A 94 -13.26 7.59 3.60
C ALA A 94 -11.87 7.94 3.02
N ALA A 95 -11.50 7.35 1.88
CA ALA A 95 -10.13 7.39 1.39
C ALA A 95 -9.97 8.23 0.12
N THR A 96 -9.08 9.23 0.18
CA THR A 96 -8.44 9.78 -1.01
C THR A 96 -7.26 8.89 -1.40
N TRP A 97 -7.37 8.23 -2.53
CA TRP A 97 -6.30 7.40 -3.08
C TRP A 97 -5.34 8.24 -3.89
N LEU A 98 -4.03 8.02 -3.75
CA LEU A 98 -2.96 8.55 -4.59
C LEU A 98 -2.17 7.37 -5.15
N VAL A 99 -2.51 6.96 -6.37
CA VAL A 99 -1.91 5.80 -7.04
C VAL A 99 -0.74 6.26 -7.90
N ALA A 100 0.46 5.81 -7.59
CA ALA A 100 1.63 6.04 -8.44
C ALA A 100 1.44 5.33 -9.80
N LEU A 101 1.68 6.06 -10.88
CA LEU A 101 1.59 5.53 -12.25
C LEU A 101 2.87 4.81 -12.68
N ASN A 102 3.97 5.03 -11.96
CA ASN A 102 5.24 4.33 -12.17
C ASN A 102 5.16 2.92 -11.57
N LEU A 103 5.77 1.95 -12.26
CA LEU A 103 5.96 0.60 -11.74
C LEU A 103 7.31 0.49 -11.03
N PHE A 104 7.28 0.01 -9.79
CA PHE A 104 8.46 -0.12 -8.94
C PHE A 104 9.09 -1.51 -9.08
N PRO A 105 10.43 -1.63 -9.05
CA PRO A 105 11.09 -2.91 -9.18
C PRO A 105 10.92 -3.76 -7.91
N ILE A 106 10.68 -5.05 -8.09
CA ILE A 106 10.78 -6.09 -7.05
C ILE A 106 11.38 -7.35 -7.66
N SER A 107 12.23 -8.06 -6.94
CA SER A 107 12.82 -9.30 -7.44
C SER A 107 11.82 -10.46 -7.41
N ASN A 108 12.05 -11.47 -8.25
CA ASN A 108 11.25 -12.69 -8.23
C ASN A 108 11.32 -13.44 -6.89
N ASN A 109 12.48 -13.40 -6.21
CA ASN A 109 12.65 -14.01 -4.90
C ASN A 109 11.81 -13.30 -3.84
N GLU A 110 11.79 -11.97 -3.84
CA GLU A 110 10.95 -11.20 -2.93
C GLU A 110 9.46 -11.48 -3.16
N LEU A 111 9.02 -11.52 -4.42
CA LEU A 111 7.63 -11.90 -4.77
C LEU A 111 7.28 -13.33 -4.37
N ARG A 112 8.25 -14.25 -4.40
CA ARG A 112 8.05 -15.63 -3.93
C ARG A 112 7.91 -15.65 -2.41
N ASP A 113 8.78 -14.96 -1.69
CA ASP A 113 8.81 -14.96 -0.23
C ASP A 113 7.53 -14.41 0.38
N ILE A 114 6.99 -13.30 -0.15
CA ILE A 114 5.72 -12.73 0.37
C ILE A 114 4.52 -13.67 0.17
N ARG A 115 4.53 -14.52 -0.87
CA ARG A 115 3.49 -15.52 -1.10
C ARG A 115 3.56 -16.72 -0.15
N LEU A 116 4.65 -16.87 0.61
CA LEU A 116 4.79 -17.91 1.64
C LEU A 116 4.18 -17.51 2.98
N VAL A 117 3.78 -16.24 3.14
CA VAL A 117 3.06 -15.77 4.33
C VAL A 117 1.64 -16.35 4.29
N ARG A 118 1.25 -17.06 5.36
CA ARG A 118 -0.09 -17.63 5.47
C ARG A 118 -1.11 -16.52 5.70
N LEU A 119 -2.15 -16.50 4.87
CA LEU A 119 -3.28 -15.60 5.03
C LEU A 119 -4.28 -16.19 6.03
N ARG A 120 -5.12 -15.30 6.59
CA ARG A 120 -6.22 -15.70 7.47
C ARG A 120 -7.14 -16.67 6.76
N HIS A 121 -7.73 -17.59 7.53
CA HIS A 121 -8.74 -18.54 7.05
C HIS A 121 -8.31 -19.42 5.86
N GLY A 122 -7.01 -19.51 5.56
CA GLY A 122 -6.49 -20.29 4.44
C GLY A 122 -6.71 -19.64 3.07
N ASP A 123 -6.97 -18.33 3.02
CA ASP A 123 -7.14 -17.59 1.77
C ASP A 123 -5.91 -17.75 0.85
N ARG A 124 -6.16 -17.81 -0.47
CA ARG A 124 -5.09 -17.92 -1.49
C ARG A 124 -4.61 -16.56 -1.99
N HIS A 125 -5.44 -15.53 -1.84
CA HIS A 125 -5.22 -14.20 -2.37
C HIS A 125 -5.75 -13.16 -1.40
N ASN A 126 -5.10 -11.99 -1.33
CA ASN A 126 -5.42 -10.90 -0.43
C ASN A 126 -5.73 -9.59 -1.18
N TYR A 127 -6.43 -9.68 -2.32
CA TYR A 127 -6.84 -8.51 -3.09
C TYR A 127 -8.36 -8.45 -3.26
N ARG A 128 -8.88 -7.23 -3.37
CA ARG A 128 -10.28 -6.96 -3.73
C ARG A 128 -10.37 -6.74 -5.25
N PRO A 129 -11.32 -7.37 -5.97
CA PRO A 129 -11.53 -7.10 -7.39
C PRO A 129 -11.87 -5.64 -7.67
N LEU A 130 -11.64 -5.20 -8.91
CA LEU A 130 -11.99 -3.85 -9.35
C LEU A 130 -13.49 -3.59 -9.15
N GLN A 131 -13.81 -2.37 -8.71
CA GLN A 131 -15.18 -1.92 -8.47
C GLN A 131 -15.62 -0.94 -9.55
N ARG A 132 -16.93 -0.83 -9.78
CA ARG A 132 -17.51 0.06 -10.79
C ARG A 132 -17.09 1.52 -10.57
N LEU A 133 -16.80 2.25 -11.64
CA LEU A 133 -16.33 3.64 -11.55
C LEU A 133 -17.41 4.61 -11.05
N ASN A 134 -18.69 4.36 -11.33
CA ASN A 134 -19.82 5.18 -10.86
C ASN A 134 -19.61 6.70 -11.07
N ASN A 135 -19.15 7.10 -12.26
CA ASN A 135 -18.88 8.50 -12.62
C ASN A 135 -17.85 9.24 -11.73
N ARG A 136 -17.04 8.50 -10.96
CA ARG A 136 -15.97 9.08 -10.16
C ARG A 136 -14.97 9.83 -11.05
N ARG A 137 -14.57 11.01 -10.59
CA ARG A 137 -13.54 11.82 -11.22
C ARG A 137 -12.16 11.40 -10.74
N PHE A 138 -11.21 11.49 -11.67
CA PHE A 138 -9.80 11.20 -11.43
C PHE A 138 -8.99 12.47 -11.70
N THR A 139 -7.98 12.72 -10.87
CA THR A 139 -7.08 13.88 -11.00
C THR A 139 -5.66 13.39 -11.16
N SER A 140 -4.99 13.78 -12.25
CA SER A 140 -3.59 13.47 -12.49
C SER A 140 -2.70 14.54 -11.88
N TYR A 141 -1.67 14.14 -11.14
CA TYR A 141 -0.63 14.99 -10.59
C TYR A 141 0.72 14.61 -11.18
N ARG A 142 1.58 15.61 -11.36
CA ARG A 142 3.00 15.45 -11.66
C ARG A 142 3.75 16.12 -10.52
N SER A 143 4.68 15.41 -9.88
CA SER A 143 5.56 16.07 -8.92
C SER A 143 6.42 17.08 -9.69
N TYR A 144 6.66 18.25 -9.11
CA TYR A 144 7.57 19.26 -9.67
C TYR A 144 8.96 19.08 -9.06
#